data_AF-A0A641RU25-F1
#
_entry.id   AF-A0A641RU25-F1
#
_cell.length_a   1.000
_cell.length_b   1.000
_cell.length_c   1.000
_cell.angle_alpha   90.00
_cell.angle_beta   90.00
_cell.angle_gamma   90.00
#
_symmetry.space_group_name_H-M   'P 1'
#
loop_
_entity.id
_entity.type
_entity.pdbx_description
1 polymer ?
#
loop_
_entity_poly.entity_id
_entity_poly.type
_entity_poly.pdbx_seq_one_letter_code
_entity_poly.pdbx_strand_id
1 'polypeptide(L)' 'MQPHASELEEAIIGACLIEQEALPLVADKLRPEMFYDDCHQLIFAALIA' A
#
# COMPACT_ATOMS: atom_id res chain seq x y z
N MET A 1 -11.81 -2.46 -12.25
CA MET A 1 -11.27 -3.27 -11.15
C MET A 1 -10.48 -4.41 -11.77
N GLN A 2 -9.16 -4.43 -11.58
CA GLN A 2 -8.32 -5.54 -12.03
C GLN A 2 -8.51 -6.71 -11.05
N PRO A 3 -8.76 -7.94 -11.52
CA PRO A 3 -9.21 -9.04 -10.66
C PRO A 3 -8.20 -9.49 -9.59
N HIS A 4 -6.94 -9.08 -9.67
CA HIS A 4 -5.87 -9.45 -8.73
C HIS A 4 -5.26 -8.22 -8.03
N ALA A 5 -5.79 -7.02 -8.28
CA ALA A 5 -5.23 -5.79 -7.71
C ALA A 5 -5.46 -5.73 -6.20
N SER A 6 -6.66 -6.05 -5.71
CA SER A 6 -6.98 -5.96 -4.28
C SER A 6 -6.09 -6.86 -3.41
N GLU A 7 -5.89 -8.12 -3.79
CA GLU A 7 -5.04 -9.05 -3.01
C GLU A 7 -3.58 -8.57 -2.94
N LEU A 8 -3.06 -8.01 -4.03
CA LEU A 8 -1.71 -7.44 -4.05
C LEU A 8 -1.61 -6.20 -3.16
N GLU A 9 -2.59 -5.30 -3.23
CA GLU A 9 -2.65 -4.10 -2.41
C GLU A 9 -2.74 -4.42 -0.91
N GLU A 10 -3.59 -5.39 -0.55
CA GLU A 10 -3.71 -5.90 0.81
C GLU A 10 -2.39 -6.50 1.30
N ALA A 11 -1.68 -7.26 0.46
CA ALA A 11 -0.39 -7.83 0.81
C ALA A 11 0.68 -6.75 1.04
N ILE A 12 0.69 -5.68 0.24
CA ILE A 12 1.63 -4.56 0.40
C ILE A 12 1.36 -3.83 1.71
N ILE A 13 0.10 -3.47 1.98
CA ILE A 13 -0.30 -2.78 3.21
C ILE A 13 -0.01 -3.68 4.42
N GLY A 14 -0.35 -4.97 4.35
CA GLY A 14 -0.09 -5.94 5.39
C GLY A 14 1.40 -6.06 5.71
N ALA A 15 2.26 -6.10 4.69
CA ALA A 15 3.71 -6.12 4.88
C ALA A 15 4.22 -4.85 5.59
N CYS A 16 3.72 -3.67 5.20
CA CYS A 16 4.08 -2.39 5.83
C CYS A 16 3.61 -2.28 7.29
N LEU A 17 2.52 -2.95 7.65
CA LEU A 17 1.99 -2.98 9.01
C LEU A 17 2.74 -3.97 9.92
N ILE A 18 3.26 -5.06 9.37
CA ILE A 18 3.99 -6.09 10.13
C ILE A 18 5.45 -5.71 10.31
N GLU A 19 6.10 -5.22 9.25
CA GLU A 19 7.53 -4.93 9.22
C GLU A 19 7.78 -3.43 9.02
N GLN A 20 8.38 -2.80 10.02
CA GLN A 20 8.58 -1.35 10.04
C GLN A 20 9.60 -0.91 8.96
N GLU A 21 10.56 -1.77 8.63
CA GLU A 21 11.54 -1.54 7.56
C GLU A 21 10.96 -1.69 6.15
N ALA A 22 9.77 -2.27 6.00
CA ALA A 22 9.14 -2.45 4.68
C ALA A 22 8.61 -1.12 4.12
N LEU A 23 8.10 -0.24 4.98
CA LEU A 23 7.52 1.03 4.57
C LEU A 23 8.48 1.90 3.74
N PRO A 24 9.72 2.22 4.18
CA PRO A 24 10.64 3.03 3.36
C PRO A 24 11.00 2.36 2.02
N LEU A 25 11.13 1.03 1.98
CA LEU A 25 11.43 0.29 0.74
C LEU A 25 10.30 0.39 -0.29
N VAL A 26 9.05 0.44 0.19
CA VAL A 26 7.84 0.54 -0.64
C VAL A 26 7.54 1.98 -1.01
N ALA A 27 7.69 2.94 -0.08
CA ALA A 27 7.44 4.37 -0.31
C ALA A 27 8.32 4.99 -1.41
N ASP A 28 9.52 4.43 -1.64
CA ASP A 28 10.38 4.82 -2.77
C ASP A 28 9.81 4.40 -4.15
N LYS A 29 8.90 3.42 -4.19
CA LYS A 29 8.38 2.80 -5.43
C LYS A 29 6.91 3.11 -5.65
N LEU A 30 6.15 3.21 -4.56
CA LEU A 30 4.72 3.38 -4.60
C LEU A 30 4.30 4.73 -4.01
N ARG A 31 3.25 5.29 -4.63
CA ARG A 31 2.54 6.48 -4.18
C ARG A 31 1.10 6.06 -3.89
N PRO A 32 0.42 6.70 -2.93
CA PRO A 32 -0.95 6.35 -2.58
C PRO A 32 -1.88 6.25 -3.78
N GLU A 33 -1.79 7.18 -4.73
CA GLU A 33 -2.69 7.27 -5.90
C GLU A 33 -2.51 6.12 -6.91
N MET A 34 -1.52 5.23 -6.71
CA MET A 34 -1.32 4.04 -7.55
C MET A 34 -2.11 2.83 -7.07
N PHE A 35 -2.74 2.89 -5.90
CA PHE A 35 -3.71 1.90 -5.45
C PHE A 35 -5.04 2.13 -6.17
N TYR A 36 -5.68 1.06 -6.65
CA TYR A 36 -6.97 1.11 -7.33
C TYR A 36 -8.14 1.27 -6.36
N ASP A 37 -8.02 0.77 -5.14
CA ASP A 37 -9.04 0.93 -4.11
C ASP A 37 -8.81 2.23 -3.31
N ASP A 38 -9.80 3.10 -3.28
CA ASP A 38 -9.72 4.39 -2.59
C ASP A 38 -9.44 4.23 -1.08
N CYS A 39 -9.93 3.16 -0.45
CA CYS A 39 -9.61 2.87 0.96
C CYS A 39 -8.14 2.53 1.12
N HIS A 40 -7.56 1.74 0.21
CA HIS A 40 -6.14 1.40 0.25
C HIS A 40 -5.25 2.61 -0.02
N GLN A 41 -5.66 3.52 -0.91
CA GLN A 41 -4.98 4.81 -1.11
C GLN A 41 -4.90 5.58 0.22
N LEU A 42 -6.03 5.72 0.92
CA LEU A 42 -6.11 6.45 2.19
C LEU A 42 -5.27 5.80 3.30
N ILE A 43 -5.30 4.46 3.40
CA ILE A 43 -4.49 3.73 4.38
C ILE A 43 -3.01 3.95 4.12
N PHE A 44 -2.56 3.77 2.86
CA PHE A 44 -1.14 3.93 2.53
C PHE A 44 -0.68 5.37 2.72
N ALA A 45 -1.51 6.37 2.36
CA ALA A 45 -1.22 7.78 2.62
C ALA A 45 -1.03 8.07 4.12
N ALA A 46 -1.83 7.45 5.00
CA ALA A 46 -1.69 7.60 6.44
C ALA A 46 -0.44 6.90 7.00
N LEU A 47 0.02 5.81 6.38
CA LEU A 47 1.23 5.11 6.80
C LEU A 47 2.51 5.88 6.49
N ILE A 48 2.52 6.67 5.41
CA ILE A 48 3.70 7.44 4.97
C ILE A 48 3.72 8.89 5.48
N ALA A 49 2.67 9.33 6.19
CA ALA A 49 2.56 10.67 6.78
C ALA A 49 3.43 10.82 8.04
#